data_AF-S4R8H3-F1
#
_entry.id   AF-S4R8H3-F1
#
_cell.length_a   1.000
_cell.length_b   1.000
_cell.length_c   1.000
_cell.angle_alpha   90.00
_cell.angle_beta   90.00
_cell.angle_gamma   90.00
#
_symmetry.space_group_name_H-M   'P 1'
#
loop_
_entity.id
_entity.type
_entity.pdbx_description
1 polymer ?
#
loop_
_entity_poly.entity_id
_entity_poly.type
_entity_poly.pdbx_seq_one_letter_code
_entity_poly.pdbx_strand_id
1 'polypeptide(L)'
;DDEAFLWSEPHDATHKHSPSDQLVAQLAEQLRHARRDTAEWTDLNRRLSAMMQLRREINDRWKLVLGQLGFRSGQEDELLRVNAALSPEDFRNLRRARALLLTLERSSYLFDMLHETPQRYVYVLDRLVELDMADAFVAKAQELFPKGGGKSPP
;
A
#
# COMPACT_ATOMS: atom_id res chain seq x y z
N ASP A 1 8.58 -4.10 26.73
CA ASP A 1 8.09 -2.71 26.57
C ASP A 1 8.58 -2.13 25.25
N ASP A 2 8.03 -2.61 24.14
CA ASP A 2 8.42 -2.22 22.77
C ASP A 2 7.20 -1.84 21.91
N GLU A 3 6.10 -1.47 22.56
CA GLU A 3 4.84 -1.11 21.90
C GLU A 3 4.54 0.40 22.00
N ALA A 4 5.40 1.15 22.69
CA ALA A 4 5.21 2.56 23.03
C ALA A 4 5.83 3.57 22.02
N PHE A 5 6.50 3.11 20.96
CA PHE A 5 7.26 3.98 20.05
C PHE A 5 6.79 4.01 18.59
N LEU A 6 5.71 3.30 18.23
CA LEU A 6 5.21 3.34 16.84
C LEU A 6 4.12 4.39 16.56
N TRP A 7 3.67 5.15 17.56
CA TRP A 7 2.44 5.98 17.47
C TRP A 7 2.51 7.33 18.19
N SER A 8 3.70 7.84 18.46
CA SER A 8 3.87 8.82 19.54
C SER A 8 3.75 10.29 19.13
N GLU A 9 3.16 10.67 17.99
CA GLU A 9 2.67 12.05 17.82
C GLU A 9 1.35 12.11 17.04
N PRO A 10 0.21 12.43 17.70
CA PRO A 10 -1.10 12.60 17.06
C PRO A 10 -1.15 13.66 15.94
N HIS A 11 -0.11 14.49 15.83
CA HIS A 11 0.02 15.57 14.86
C HIS A 11 1.05 15.30 13.75
N ASP A 12 1.72 14.14 13.76
CA ASP A 12 2.70 13.83 12.72
C ASP A 12 2.02 13.26 11.46
N ALA A 13 1.71 14.17 10.52
CA ALA A 13 1.18 13.84 9.21
C ALA A 13 2.15 12.99 8.37
N THR A 14 3.43 12.91 8.73
CA THR A 14 4.43 12.11 8.00
C THR A 14 4.26 10.61 8.22
N HIS A 15 3.57 10.18 9.29
CA HIS A 15 3.16 8.79 9.50
C HIS A 15 2.13 8.28 8.45
N LYS A 16 1.45 9.20 7.75
CA LYS A 16 0.53 8.87 6.64
C LYS A 16 1.25 8.72 5.30
N HIS A 17 2.52 9.10 5.25
CA HIS A 17 3.38 8.91 4.09
C HIS A 17 4.37 7.78 4.41
N SER A 18 4.11 6.58 3.88
CA SER A 18 5.13 5.52 3.84
C SER A 18 6.47 6.11 3.36
N PRO A 19 7.63 5.55 3.75
CA PRO A 19 8.93 5.98 3.19
C PRO A 19 8.92 6.07 1.66
N SER A 20 8.16 5.19 1.01
CA SER A 20 7.90 5.24 -0.43
C SER A 20 7.15 6.52 -0.87
N ASP A 21 6.14 6.96 -0.11
CA ASP A 21 5.35 8.20 -0.27
C ASP A 21 6.19 9.45 -0.14
N GLN A 22 7.05 9.50 0.88
CA GLN A 22 8.00 10.58 1.08
C GLN A 22 9.00 10.66 -0.08
N LEU A 23 9.52 9.52 -0.55
CA LEU A 23 10.46 9.48 -1.67
C LEU A 23 9.86 10.03 -2.97
N VAL A 24 8.61 9.72 -3.29
CA VAL A 24 7.95 10.29 -4.49
C VAL A 24 7.72 11.80 -4.35
N ALA A 25 7.30 12.26 -3.17
CA ALA A 25 7.12 13.69 -2.92
C ALA A 25 8.47 14.43 -3.07
N GLN A 26 9.53 13.87 -2.51
CA GLN A 26 10.89 14.41 -2.63
C GLN A 26 11.37 14.44 -4.08
N LEU A 27 11.22 13.33 -4.83
CA LEU A 27 11.63 13.26 -6.24
C LEU A 27 10.84 14.24 -7.11
N ALA A 28 9.54 14.41 -6.86
CA ALA A 28 8.70 15.37 -7.57
C ALA A 28 9.13 16.82 -7.28
N GLU A 29 9.46 17.13 -6.03
CA GLU A 29 9.95 18.45 -5.62
C GLU A 29 11.32 18.75 -6.26
N GLN A 30 12.25 17.79 -6.24
CA GLN A 30 13.55 17.91 -6.89
C GLN A 30 13.40 18.11 -8.40
N LEU A 31 12.52 17.35 -9.05
CA LEU A 31 12.25 17.47 -10.49
C LEU A 31 11.67 18.84 -10.85
N ARG A 32 10.86 19.44 -9.95
CA ARG A 32 10.28 20.77 -10.14
C ARG A 32 11.33 21.88 -10.21
N HIS A 33 12.41 21.74 -9.43
CA HIS A 33 13.52 22.71 -9.40
C HIS A 33 14.65 22.39 -10.37
N ALA A 34 14.74 21.15 -10.86
CA ALA A 34 15.74 20.75 -11.83
C ALA A 34 15.50 21.40 -13.20
N ARG A 35 16.58 21.84 -13.85
CA ARG A 35 16.52 22.37 -15.21
C ARG A 35 16.17 21.25 -16.19
N ARG A 36 15.12 21.45 -16.99
CA ARG A 36 14.71 20.52 -18.06
C ARG A 36 15.87 20.22 -19.02
N ASP A 37 15.84 19.02 -19.60
CA ASP A 37 16.81 18.49 -20.57
C ASP A 37 18.25 18.32 -20.04
N THR A 38 18.42 18.33 -18.71
CA THR A 38 19.67 17.92 -18.06
C THR A 38 19.70 16.42 -17.79
N ALA A 39 20.90 15.85 -17.63
CA ALA A 39 21.07 14.47 -17.20
C ALA A 39 20.43 14.22 -15.83
N GLU A 40 20.54 15.19 -14.92
CA GLU A 40 19.91 15.16 -13.59
C GLU A 40 18.37 15.11 -13.69
N TRP A 41 17.76 16.00 -14.49
CA TRP A 41 16.31 15.98 -14.71
C TRP A 41 15.85 14.64 -15.30
N THR A 42 16.61 14.08 -16.23
CA THR A 42 16.28 12.80 -16.86
C THR A 42 16.33 11.63 -15.87
N ASP A 43 17.34 11.61 -14.99
CA ASP A 43 17.45 10.60 -13.92
C ASP A 43 16.30 10.73 -12.91
N LEU A 44 16.04 11.94 -12.42
CA LEU A 44 14.94 12.22 -11.49
C LEU A 44 13.58 11.81 -12.08
N ASN A 45 13.32 12.16 -13.35
CA ASN A 45 12.07 11.81 -14.03
C ASN A 45 11.93 10.28 -14.20
N ARG A 46 13.03 9.59 -14.52
CA ARG A 46 13.04 8.12 -14.63
C ARG A 46 12.74 7.46 -13.29
N ARG A 47 13.41 7.88 -12.22
CA ARG A 47 13.22 7.35 -10.87
C ARG A 47 11.81 7.61 -10.34
N LEU A 48 11.29 8.82 -10.55
CA LEU A 48 9.91 9.17 -10.19
C LEU A 48 8.91 8.28 -10.95
N SER A 49 9.12 8.10 -12.25
CA SER A 49 8.26 7.25 -13.10
C SER A 49 8.27 5.80 -12.64
N ALA A 50 9.44 5.24 -12.33
CA ALA A 50 9.56 3.87 -11.80
C ALA A 50 8.82 3.70 -10.47
N MET A 51 8.99 4.64 -9.53
CA MET A 51 8.27 4.61 -8.26
C MET A 51 6.74 4.73 -8.42
N MET A 52 6.27 5.57 -9.34
CA MET A 52 4.84 5.68 -9.65
C MET A 52 4.30 4.39 -10.30
N GLN A 53 5.10 3.75 -11.15
CA GLN A 53 4.72 2.48 -11.77
C GLN A 53 4.57 1.38 -10.72
N LEU A 54 5.53 1.22 -9.81
CA LEU A 54 5.44 0.24 -8.72
C LEU A 54 4.17 0.42 -7.88
N ARG A 55 3.77 1.67 -7.60
CA ARG A 55 2.52 1.96 -6.89
C ARG A 55 1.28 1.58 -7.67
N ARG A 56 1.25 1.88 -8.97
CA ARG A 56 0.15 1.49 -9.85
C ARG A 56 0.01 -0.03 -9.87
N GLU A 57 1.11 -0.75 -10.03
CA GLU A 57 1.07 -2.21 -10.07
C GLU A 57 0.56 -2.81 -8.76
N ILE A 58 0.96 -2.29 -7.60
CA ILE A 58 0.39 -2.76 -6.32
C ILE A 58 -1.10 -2.40 -6.23
N ASN A 59 -1.48 -1.18 -6.61
CA ASN A 59 -2.89 -0.78 -6.64
C ASN A 59 -3.73 -1.72 -7.53
N ASP A 60 -3.22 -2.05 -8.72
CA ASP A 60 -3.88 -2.95 -9.67
C ASP A 60 -4.00 -4.37 -9.11
N ARG A 61 -2.98 -4.87 -8.40
CA ARG A 61 -3.06 -6.16 -7.69
C ARG A 61 -4.13 -6.16 -6.61
N TRP A 62 -4.25 -5.09 -5.82
CA TRP A 62 -5.32 -4.93 -4.84
C TRP A 62 -6.69 -4.91 -5.50
N LYS A 63 -6.85 -4.13 -6.57
CA LYS A 63 -8.10 -4.06 -7.35
C LYS A 63 -8.49 -5.42 -7.92
N LEU A 64 -7.51 -6.20 -8.40
CA LEU A 64 -7.76 -7.56 -8.89
C LEU A 64 -8.33 -8.45 -7.78
N VAL A 65 -7.73 -8.44 -6.59
CA VAL A 65 -8.23 -9.23 -5.45
C VAL A 65 -9.63 -8.78 -5.07
N LEU A 66 -9.87 -7.47 -4.94
CA LEU A 66 -11.19 -6.91 -4.61
C LEU A 66 -12.24 -7.28 -5.69
N GLY A 67 -11.89 -7.20 -6.97
CA GLY A 67 -12.77 -7.61 -8.06
C GLY A 67 -13.16 -9.09 -7.98
N GLN A 68 -12.22 -9.98 -7.61
CA GLN A 68 -12.51 -11.41 -7.41
C GLN A 68 -13.41 -11.69 -6.19
N LEU A 69 -13.52 -10.74 -5.25
CA LEU A 69 -14.45 -10.80 -4.12
C LEU A 69 -15.81 -10.16 -4.41
N GLY A 70 -16.02 -9.64 -5.63
CA GLY A 70 -17.29 -9.07 -6.07
C GLY A 70 -17.42 -7.55 -5.88
N PHE A 71 -16.34 -6.84 -5.53
CA PHE A 71 -16.34 -5.38 -5.57
C PHE A 71 -16.43 -4.91 -7.04
N ARG A 72 -17.41 -4.06 -7.33
CA ARG A 72 -17.64 -3.53 -8.69
C ARG A 72 -16.77 -2.31 -8.95
N SER A 73 -16.45 -2.09 -10.22
CA SER A 73 -15.70 -0.93 -10.71
C SER A 73 -16.05 0.36 -9.97
N GLY A 74 -15.05 0.95 -9.32
CA GLY A 74 -15.16 2.17 -8.53
C GLY A 74 -15.32 1.94 -7.01
N GLN A 75 -15.87 0.81 -6.57
CA GLN A 75 -15.91 0.45 -5.14
C GLN A 75 -14.51 0.10 -4.64
N GLU A 76 -13.71 -0.58 -5.47
CA GLU A 76 -12.31 -0.84 -5.16
C GLU A 76 -11.47 0.46 -5.06
N ASP A 77 -11.76 1.45 -5.91
CA ASP A 77 -11.09 2.76 -5.86
C ASP A 77 -11.43 3.52 -4.58
N GLU A 78 -12.68 3.45 -4.13
CA GLU A 78 -13.11 4.08 -2.89
C GLU A 78 -12.46 3.41 -1.66
N LEU A 79 -12.41 2.07 -1.63
CA LEU A 79 -11.75 1.33 -0.57
C LEU A 79 -10.25 1.63 -0.50
N LEU A 80 -9.58 1.69 -1.66
CA LEU A 80 -8.15 1.98 -1.77
C LEU A 80 -7.82 3.46 -1.56
N ARG A 81 -8.83 4.35 -1.55
CA ARG A 81 -8.63 5.76 -1.25
C ARG A 81 -8.38 5.95 0.24
N VAL A 82 -7.10 6.08 0.59
CA VAL A 82 -6.64 6.51 1.90
C VAL A 82 -6.40 8.02 1.84
N ASN A 83 -7.34 8.81 2.36
CA ASN A 83 -7.23 10.27 2.38
C ASN A 83 -6.45 10.71 3.62
N ALA A 84 -5.58 11.71 3.46
CA ALA A 84 -4.87 12.36 4.57
C ALA A 84 -5.81 12.97 5.62
N ALA A 85 -7.08 13.24 5.24
CA ALA A 85 -8.12 13.71 6.14
C ALA A 85 -8.67 12.66 7.12
N LEU A 86 -8.41 11.36 6.91
CA LEU A 86 -8.89 10.30 7.81
C LEU A 86 -8.10 10.36 9.13
N SER A 87 -8.83 10.45 10.24
CA SER A 87 -8.28 10.44 11.59
C SER A 87 -8.02 9.00 12.04
N PRO A 88 -7.01 8.71 12.88
CA PRO A 88 -6.85 7.41 13.52
C PRO A 88 -8.12 6.92 14.24
N GLU A 89 -8.96 7.85 14.72
CA GLU A 89 -10.24 7.58 15.39
C GLU A 89 -11.30 6.97 14.45
N ASP A 90 -11.13 7.16 13.14
CA ASP A 90 -12.02 6.58 12.13
C ASP A 90 -11.81 5.06 11.97
N PHE A 91 -10.76 4.49 12.58
CA PHE A 91 -10.37 3.09 12.40
C PHE A 91 -10.47 2.31 13.71
N ARG A 92 -11.36 1.32 13.73
CA ARG A 92 -11.72 0.59 14.96
C ARG A 92 -11.01 -0.76 15.10
N ASN A 93 -10.44 -1.27 14.02
CA ASN A 93 -9.92 -2.64 13.91
C ASN A 93 -8.41 -2.69 13.63
N LEU A 94 -7.68 -1.60 13.88
CA LEU A 94 -6.28 -1.42 13.47
C LEU A 94 -5.36 -2.56 13.95
N ARG A 95 -5.59 -3.11 15.14
CA ARG A 95 -4.82 -4.25 15.65
C ARG A 95 -4.96 -5.49 14.75
N ARG A 96 -6.20 -5.85 14.38
CA ARG A 96 -6.47 -6.98 13.48
C ARG A 96 -5.96 -6.68 12.07
N ALA A 97 -6.20 -5.47 11.58
CA ALA A 97 -5.73 -5.04 10.26
C ALA A 97 -4.21 -5.13 10.11
N ARG A 98 -3.44 -4.77 11.15
CA ARG A 98 -1.96 -4.94 11.17
C ARG A 98 -1.55 -6.41 11.13
N ALA A 99 -2.21 -7.27 11.91
CA ALA A 99 -1.92 -8.71 11.89
C ALA A 99 -2.17 -9.32 10.50
N LEU A 100 -3.25 -8.90 9.83
CA LEU A 100 -3.55 -9.30 8.45
C LEU A 100 -2.52 -8.74 7.45
N LEU A 101 -2.05 -7.50 7.64
CA LEU A 101 -1.01 -6.94 6.78
C LEU A 101 0.31 -7.72 6.88
N LEU A 102 0.74 -8.06 8.10
CA LEU A 102 1.91 -8.91 8.33
C LEU A 102 1.73 -10.30 7.71
N THR A 103 0.51 -10.83 7.73
CA THR A 103 0.18 -12.09 7.07
C THR A 103 0.35 -11.97 5.57
N LEU A 104 -0.20 -10.92 4.93
CA LEU A 104 -0.05 -10.66 3.50
C LEU A 104 1.41 -10.50 3.09
N GLU A 105 2.20 -9.73 3.84
CA GLU A 105 3.63 -9.53 3.58
C GLU A 105 4.41 -10.86 3.55
N ARG A 106 4.08 -11.77 4.48
CA ARG A 106 4.76 -13.07 4.61
C ARG A 106 4.28 -14.10 3.60
N SER A 107 2.99 -14.10 3.26
CA SER A 107 2.33 -15.18 2.53
C SER A 107 1.97 -14.84 1.08
N SER A 108 2.10 -13.57 0.68
CA SER A 108 1.73 -13.10 -0.64
C SER A 108 2.80 -12.21 -1.28
N TYR A 109 2.97 -12.34 -2.60
CA TYR A 109 3.80 -11.45 -3.41
C TYR A 109 3.12 -10.12 -3.74
N LEU A 110 2.00 -9.81 -3.10
CA LEU A 110 1.25 -8.59 -3.28
C LEU A 110 2.11 -7.31 -3.03
N PHE A 111 3.12 -7.40 -2.16
CA PHE A 111 4.06 -6.30 -1.87
C PHE A 111 5.51 -6.50 -2.37
N ASP A 112 5.80 -7.59 -3.08
CA ASP A 112 7.18 -8.04 -3.33
C ASP A 112 8.06 -7.07 -4.11
N MET A 113 7.44 -6.11 -4.79
CA MET A 113 8.14 -5.10 -5.59
C MET A 113 8.55 -3.87 -4.78
N LEU A 114 8.26 -3.86 -3.48
CA LEU A 114 8.72 -2.84 -2.55
C LEU A 114 9.66 -3.46 -1.52
N HIS A 115 10.67 -2.67 -1.14
CA HIS A 115 11.58 -3.03 -0.05
C HIS A 115 10.87 -3.08 1.31
N GLU A 116 9.74 -2.38 1.46
CA GLU A 116 8.96 -2.32 2.69
C GLU A 116 7.46 -2.32 2.38
N THR A 117 6.68 -3.02 3.21
CA THR A 117 5.22 -3.04 3.11
C THR A 117 4.63 -1.68 3.46
N PRO A 118 3.89 -1.02 2.56
CA PRO A 118 3.34 0.30 2.84
C PRO A 118 2.25 0.22 3.93
N GLN A 119 2.50 0.85 5.07
CA GLN A 119 1.58 0.88 6.21
C GLN A 119 0.19 1.43 5.88
N ARG A 120 0.05 2.23 4.81
CA ARG A 120 -1.25 2.74 4.33
C ARG A 120 -2.27 1.63 4.04
N TYR A 121 -1.84 0.42 3.70
CA TYR A 121 -2.75 -0.70 3.43
C TYR A 121 -3.39 -1.28 4.70
N VAL A 122 -2.88 -0.95 5.90
CA VAL A 122 -3.56 -1.24 7.17
C VAL A 122 -4.97 -0.62 7.17
N TYR A 123 -5.12 0.61 6.68
CA TYR A 123 -6.42 1.30 6.67
C TYR A 123 -7.41 0.67 5.69
N VAL A 124 -6.92 0.11 4.59
CA VAL A 124 -7.75 -0.64 3.64
C VAL A 124 -8.21 -1.95 4.29
N LEU A 125 -7.31 -2.65 4.98
CA LEU A 125 -7.66 -3.87 5.73
C LEU A 125 -8.61 -3.60 6.88
N ASP A 126 -8.48 -2.47 7.58
CA ASP A 126 -9.39 -2.06 8.65
C ASP A 126 -10.84 -1.97 8.14
N ARG A 127 -11.05 -1.29 7.01
CA ARG A 127 -12.35 -1.23 6.33
C ARG A 127 -12.84 -2.60 5.89
N LEU A 128 -11.93 -3.45 5.38
CA LEU A 128 -12.30 -4.82 5.02
C LEU A 128 -12.69 -5.65 6.26
N VAL A 129 -12.14 -5.37 7.44
CA VAL A 129 -12.55 -6.02 8.69
C VAL A 129 -13.96 -5.57 9.06
N GLU A 130 -14.27 -4.28 8.93
CA GLU A 130 -15.63 -3.76 9.17
C GLU A 130 -16.67 -4.37 8.23
N LEU A 131 -16.28 -4.70 7.00
CA LEU A 131 -17.11 -5.37 6.01
C LEU A 131 -17.14 -6.91 6.16
N ASP A 132 -16.42 -7.48 7.14
CA ASP A 132 -16.22 -8.93 7.31
C ASP A 132 -15.63 -9.64 6.07
N MET A 133 -14.84 -8.90 5.29
CA MET A 133 -14.22 -9.37 4.04
C MET A 133 -12.71 -9.56 4.15
N ALA A 134 -12.09 -9.21 5.28
CA ALA A 134 -10.64 -9.14 5.39
C ALA A 134 -9.96 -10.52 5.27
N ASP A 135 -10.52 -11.56 5.89
CA ASP A 135 -9.95 -12.91 5.81
C ASP A 135 -10.12 -13.50 4.40
N ALA A 136 -11.28 -13.26 3.76
CA ALA A 136 -11.51 -13.62 2.37
C ALA A 136 -10.52 -12.92 1.43
N PHE A 137 -10.21 -11.65 1.71
CA PHE A 137 -9.20 -10.90 0.98
C PHE A 137 -7.81 -11.51 1.13
N VAL A 138 -7.38 -11.84 2.34
CA VAL A 138 -6.08 -12.47 2.56
C VAL A 138 -5.97 -13.81 1.84
N ALA A 139 -6.98 -14.66 1.95
CA ALA A 139 -7.02 -15.95 1.27
C ALA A 139 -6.94 -15.78 -0.26
N LYS A 140 -7.70 -14.83 -0.82
CA LYS A 140 -7.70 -14.57 -2.26
C LYS A 140 -6.38 -13.96 -2.74
N ALA A 141 -5.75 -13.09 -1.95
CA ALA A 141 -4.43 -12.54 -2.27
C ALA A 141 -3.32 -13.61 -2.24
N GLN A 142 -3.42 -14.59 -1.35
CA GLN A 142 -2.52 -15.75 -1.32
C GLN A 142 -2.72 -16.66 -2.54
N GLU A 143 -3.96 -16.87 -2.98
CA GLU A 143 -4.27 -17.66 -4.17
C GLU A 143 -3.74 -17.00 -5.46
N LEU A 144 -3.95 -15.68 -5.60
CA LEU A 144 -3.57 -14.93 -6.80
C LEU A 144 -2.07 -14.58 -6.84
N PHE A 145 -1.45 -14.38 -5.68
CA PHE A 145 -0.05 -13.98 -5.56
C PHE A 145 0.69 -14.80 -4.50
N PRO A 146 0.84 -16.13 -4.66
CA PRO A 146 1.38 -16.99 -3.61
C PRO A 146 2.89 -16.76 -3.35
N LYS A 147 3.28 -16.43 -2.12
CA LYS A 147 4.70 -16.35 -1.71
C LYS A 147 5.19 -17.71 -1.21
N GLY A 148 5.58 -18.57 -2.15
CA GLY A 148 6.26 -19.84 -1.87
C GLY A 148 5.36 -20.97 -1.36
N GLY A 149 4.90 -21.82 -2.28
CA GLY A 149 4.15 -23.04 -1.98
C GLY A 149 3.66 -23.83 -3.20
N GLY A 150 4.42 -23.85 -4.30
CA GLY A 150 4.33 -24.88 -5.36
C GLY A 150 3.06 -24.95 -6.24
N LYS A 151 3.07 -24.22 -7.36
CA LYS A 151 2.85 -24.77 -8.71
C LYS A 151 3.11 -23.68 -9.76
N SER A 152 4.18 -23.85 -10.53
CA SER A 152 4.23 -23.30 -11.89
C SER A 152 3.07 -23.91 -12.69
N PRO A 153 2.35 -23.15 -13.53
CA PRO A 153 1.34 -23.72 -14.41
C PRO A 153 2.02 -24.62 -15.47
N PRO A 154 1.32 -25.66 -15.98
CA PRO A 154 1.82 -26.54 -17.02
C PRO A 154 2.05 -25.81 -18.36
#